data_AF-A0A191WJ24-F1
#
_entry.id   AF-A0A191WJ24-F1
#
_cell.length_a   1.000
_cell.length_b   1.000
_cell.length_c   1.000
_cell.angle_alpha   90.00
_cell.angle_beta   90.00
_cell.angle_gamma   90.00
#
_symmetry.space_group_name_H-M   'P 1'
#
loop_
_entity.id
_entity.type
_entity.pdbx_description
1 polymer ?
#
loop_
_entity_poly.entity_id
_entity_poly.type
_entity_poly.pdbx_seq_one_letter_code
_entity_poly.pdbx_strand_id
1 'polypeptide(L)'
;MSTELSTFIGVLLVLADLAIRIAALIIVPRDRKPTAAMAWLLAIFLIPFVGIVLFLLIGNVKLSKRRRAKQAEIDRVLQERASVLAPEPDAAWPAWFATTVEQNRRLGALPAVAGESAELIGDYGASIAAMTADLDTAERYVHVEFYIVAFDDVTKDFFAAMERAVARGVTVRLLLDHVASRRVSVHEATFAELDRIGVQWHFLLPFQPFKGNYERPDLRNHRKLVVVDGRVAYTGSQNLISRDYDSPKNQKRGLMWQELVVRLTGPVVRSVDAVFRSDWYAETDELLDAVGGADAPPAVETPAHADGGAAAASAPLVCQVVPSGPAYEDENNLRLFLSLVASAQERVIITSPYFVPDEAMMYAITSAKLRGLDVQLFVSELGDQGSVWHAQRSYYGALLRAGVRIWLYPAPYILHAKHLSIDDDVAVIGSSNMDIRSFNLNYEISLMVRSASFVADMRQVEQGYRDAGRELTLEEWNREPLSRTFFDGVARLTSALQ
;
A
#
# COMPACT_ATOMS: atom_id res chain seq x y z
N MET A 1 -14.46 38.10 46.55
CA MET A 1 -14.37 38.12 45.07
C MET A 1 -13.44 37.03 44.51
N SER A 2 -12.19 36.86 44.98
CA SER A 2 -11.29 35.82 44.45
C SER A 2 -11.76 34.38 44.71
N THR A 3 -12.30 34.09 45.90
CA THR A 3 -12.76 32.74 46.28
C THR A 3 -14.06 32.33 45.61
N GLU A 4 -14.98 33.27 45.38
CA GLU A 4 -16.23 33.00 44.66
C GLU A 4 -15.95 32.75 43.18
N LEU A 5 -15.04 33.54 42.59
CA LEU A 5 -14.59 33.34 41.21
C LEU A 5 -13.88 31.99 41.03
N SER A 6 -13.00 31.60 41.95
CA SER A 6 -12.33 30.30 41.88
C SER A 6 -13.30 29.14 42.06
N THR A 7 -14.28 29.26 42.96
CA THR A 7 -15.35 28.27 43.14
C THR A 7 -16.21 28.14 41.89
N PHE A 8 -16.60 29.27 41.29
CA PHE A 8 -17.37 29.29 40.05
C PHE A 8 -16.62 28.62 38.89
N ILE A 9 -15.33 28.95 38.72
CA ILE A 9 -14.47 28.31 37.71
C ILE A 9 -14.35 26.81 37.98
N GLY A 10 -14.17 26.39 39.24
CA GLY A 10 -14.11 24.98 39.62
C GLY A 10 -15.36 24.21 39.25
N VAL A 11 -16.54 24.75 39.57
CA VAL A 11 -17.84 24.14 39.19
C VAL A 11 -17.97 24.04 37.67
N LEU A 12 -17.59 25.10 36.94
CA LEU A 12 -17.65 25.09 35.48
C LEU A 12 -16.75 24.01 34.87
N LEU A 13 -15.53 23.84 35.39
CA LEU A 13 -14.61 22.80 34.93
C LEU A 13 -15.13 21.39 35.20
N VAL A 14 -15.76 21.16 36.36
CA VAL A 14 -16.38 19.85 36.68
C VAL A 14 -17.58 19.57 35.77
N LEU A 15 -18.43 20.56 35.51
CA LEU A 15 -19.55 20.41 34.58
C LEU A 15 -19.06 20.16 33.14
N ALA A 16 -18.00 20.84 32.72
CA ALA A 16 -17.36 20.62 31.41
C ALA A 16 -16.77 19.22 31.29
N ASP A 17 -16.05 18.73 32.31
CA ASP A 17 -15.53 17.35 32.36
C ASP A 17 -16.66 16.31 32.24
N LEU A 18 -17.73 16.46 33.03
CA LEU A 18 -18.88 15.57 32.97
C LEU A 18 -19.54 15.57 31.59
N ALA A 19 -19.74 16.76 31.01
CA ALA A 19 -20.28 16.89 29.66
C ALA A 19 -19.40 16.22 28.60
N ILE A 20 -18.08 16.39 28.68
CA ILE A 20 -17.11 15.74 27.78
C ILE A 20 -17.22 14.22 27.89
N ARG A 21 -17.25 13.66 29.11
CA ARG A 21 -17.35 12.20 29.33
C ARG A 21 -18.66 11.62 28.80
N ILE A 22 -19.79 12.27 29.07
CA ILE A 22 -21.11 11.84 28.59
C ILE A 22 -21.15 11.89 27.06
N ALA A 23 -20.68 13.00 26.46
CA ALA A 23 -20.61 13.14 25.01
C ALA A 23 -19.69 12.07 24.40
N ALA A 24 -18.54 11.79 25.01
CA ALA A 24 -17.61 10.77 24.55
C ALA A 24 -18.24 9.37 24.54
N LEU A 25 -18.98 8.98 25.58
CA LEU A 25 -19.70 7.69 25.64
C LEU A 25 -20.71 7.51 24.49
N ILE A 26 -21.30 8.60 24.00
CA ILE A 26 -22.30 8.56 22.93
C ILE A 26 -21.64 8.64 21.55
N ILE A 27 -20.61 9.47 21.40
CA ILE A 27 -20.02 9.83 20.10
C ILE A 27 -18.88 8.90 19.71
N VAL A 28 -17.99 8.55 20.65
CA VAL A 28 -16.78 7.78 20.36
C VAL A 28 -17.10 6.36 19.85
N PRO A 29 -18.05 5.60 20.42
CA PRO A 29 -18.31 4.22 19.95
C PRO A 29 -18.94 4.12 18.56
N ARG A 30 -19.53 5.19 18.02
CA ARG A 30 -20.21 5.15 16.72
C ARG A 30 -19.21 4.90 15.60
N ASP A 31 -19.52 3.91 14.75
CA ASP A 31 -18.77 3.55 13.53
C ASP A 31 -17.27 3.32 13.75
N ARG A 32 -16.88 2.80 14.93
CA ARG A 32 -15.50 2.49 15.29
C ARG A 32 -15.36 1.06 15.78
N LYS A 33 -14.20 0.45 15.50
CA LYS A 33 -13.82 -0.84 16.09
C LYS A 33 -13.85 -0.72 17.62
N PRO A 34 -14.41 -1.70 18.36
CA PRO A 34 -14.55 -1.62 19.82
C PRO A 34 -13.24 -1.30 20.54
N THR A 35 -12.13 -1.88 20.09
CA THR A 35 -10.79 -1.64 20.64
C THR A 35 -10.34 -0.18 20.50
N ALA A 36 -10.54 0.41 19.31
CA ALA A 36 -10.23 1.82 19.06
C ALA A 36 -11.15 2.76 19.87
N ALA A 37 -12.43 2.45 19.95
CA ALA A 37 -13.38 3.21 20.76
C ALA A 37 -13.00 3.19 22.24
N MET A 38 -12.64 2.02 22.77
CA MET A 38 -12.17 1.86 24.15
C MET A 38 -10.89 2.64 24.43
N ALA A 39 -9.91 2.64 23.52
CA ALA A 39 -8.69 3.41 23.70
C ALA A 39 -8.97 4.93 23.81
N TRP A 40 -9.88 5.45 22.97
CA TRP A 40 -10.29 6.85 23.03
C TRP A 40 -11.10 7.18 24.28
N LEU A 41 -12.02 6.30 24.69
CA LEU A 41 -12.74 6.47 25.94
C LEU A 41 -11.79 6.49 27.13
N LEU A 42 -10.81 5.58 27.19
CA LEU A 42 -9.81 5.58 28.26
C LEU A 42 -8.99 6.87 28.28
N ALA A 43 -8.54 7.36 27.12
CA ALA A 43 -7.81 8.63 27.02
C ALA A 43 -8.67 9.80 27.54
N ILE A 44 -9.93 9.90 27.12
CA ILE A 44 -10.85 10.96 27.56
C ILE A 44 -11.21 10.81 29.05
N PHE A 45 -11.34 9.59 29.58
CA PHE A 45 -11.69 9.41 30.99
C PHE A 45 -10.52 9.68 31.94
N LEU A 46 -9.28 9.43 31.51
CA LEU A 46 -8.09 9.69 32.31
C LEU A 46 -7.64 11.15 32.23
N ILE A 47 -7.69 11.76 31.03
CA ILE A 47 -7.23 13.12 30.76
C ILE A 47 -8.22 13.88 29.87
N PRO A 48 -9.44 14.20 30.36
CA PRO A 48 -10.60 14.66 29.57
C PRO A 48 -10.32 15.79 28.58
N PHE A 49 -9.71 16.89 29.03
CA PHE A 49 -9.43 18.04 28.17
C PHE A 49 -8.40 17.75 27.08
N VAL A 50 -7.35 16.98 27.40
CA VAL A 50 -6.32 16.60 26.43
C VAL A 50 -6.84 15.50 25.50
N GLY A 51 -7.52 14.49 26.07
CA GLY A 51 -8.09 13.36 25.36
C GLY A 51 -9.12 13.79 24.32
N ILE A 52 -9.99 14.76 24.64
CA ILE A 52 -10.97 15.26 23.66
C ILE A 52 -10.29 16.05 22.53
N VAL A 53 -9.26 16.85 22.84
CA VAL A 53 -8.49 17.58 21.81
C VAL A 53 -7.80 16.59 20.88
N LEU A 54 -7.13 15.57 21.42
CA LEU A 54 -6.50 14.51 20.62
C LEU A 54 -7.54 13.74 19.80
N PHE A 55 -8.69 13.40 20.37
CA PHE A 55 -9.76 12.71 19.66
C PHE A 55 -10.31 13.54 18.49
N LEU A 56 -10.46 14.85 18.66
CA LEU A 56 -10.94 15.72 17.58
C LEU A 56 -9.91 15.89 16.45
N LEU A 57 -8.61 15.81 16.76
CA LEU A 57 -7.54 15.91 15.77
C LEU A 57 -7.31 14.61 14.98
N ILE A 58 -7.32 13.45 15.66
CA ILE A 58 -6.91 12.16 15.07
C ILE A 58 -7.87 10.99 15.38
N GLY A 59 -9.03 11.22 15.97
CA GLY A 59 -9.99 10.17 16.34
C GLY A 59 -10.96 9.75 15.23
N ASN A 60 -10.96 10.43 14.08
CA ASN A 60 -11.79 10.08 12.91
C ASN A 60 -10.91 9.83 11.68
N VAL A 61 -10.82 8.57 11.25
CA VAL A 61 -9.96 8.13 10.13
C VAL A 61 -10.47 8.57 8.76
N LYS A 62 -11.71 9.04 8.67
CA LYS A 62 -12.31 9.45 7.40
C LYS A 62 -11.73 10.79 6.93
N LEU A 63 -11.51 10.91 5.61
CA LEU A 63 -11.04 12.13 4.95
C LEU A 63 -12.00 13.33 5.12
N SER A 64 -11.65 14.48 4.56
CA SER A 64 -12.61 15.59 4.44
C SER A 64 -13.84 15.19 3.61
N LYS A 65 -15.00 15.83 3.86
CA LYS A 65 -16.23 15.59 3.08
C LYS A 65 -16.02 15.83 1.58
N ARG A 66 -15.21 16.85 1.23
CA ARG A 66 -14.87 17.20 -0.15
C ARG A 66 -14.12 16.06 -0.85
N ARG A 67 -13.09 15.49 -0.21
CA ARG A 67 -12.32 14.38 -0.77
C ARG A 67 -13.17 13.12 -0.97
N ARG A 68 -14.03 12.78 -0.01
CA ARG A 68 -14.96 11.64 -0.19
C ARG A 68 -15.93 11.85 -1.35
N ALA A 69 -16.42 13.07 -1.55
CA ALA A 69 -17.29 13.39 -2.68
C ALA A 69 -16.54 13.22 -4.02
N LYS A 70 -15.30 13.69 -4.11
CA LYS A 70 -14.44 13.48 -5.28
C LYS A 70 -14.19 11.99 -5.57
N GLN A 71 -13.86 11.21 -4.54
CA GLN A 71 -13.65 9.76 -4.71
C GLN A 71 -14.92 9.09 -5.25
N ALA A 72 -16.09 9.39 -4.68
CA ALA A 72 -17.35 8.83 -5.14
C ALA A 72 -17.69 9.23 -6.58
N GLU A 73 -17.32 10.44 -7.00
CA GLU A 73 -17.48 10.90 -8.39
C GLU A 73 -16.60 10.08 -9.34
N ILE A 74 -15.32 9.89 -9.00
CA ILE A 74 -14.39 9.08 -9.78
C ILE A 74 -14.85 7.61 -9.83
N ASP A 75 -15.23 7.03 -8.71
CA ASP A 75 -15.69 5.64 -8.63
C ASP A 75 -16.91 5.42 -9.54
N ARG A 76 -17.83 6.38 -9.61
CA ARG A 76 -18.97 6.33 -10.53
C ARG A 76 -18.52 6.34 -11.98
N VAL A 77 -17.61 7.25 -12.36
CA VAL A 77 -17.07 7.32 -13.73
C VAL A 77 -16.33 6.03 -14.10
N LEU A 78 -15.55 5.47 -13.18
CA LEU A 78 -14.85 4.21 -13.39
C LEU A 78 -15.83 3.04 -13.54
N GLN A 79 -16.87 2.97 -12.71
CA GLN A 79 -17.90 1.92 -12.81
C GLN A 79 -18.66 1.96 -14.14
N GLU A 80 -19.02 3.16 -14.61
CA GLU A 80 -19.69 3.33 -15.91
C GLU A 80 -18.81 2.83 -17.06
N ARG A 81 -17.51 3.14 -17.02
CA ARG A 81 -16.53 2.73 -18.04
C ARG A 81 -16.07 1.27 -17.92
N ALA A 82 -16.12 0.70 -16.71
CA ALA A 82 -15.69 -0.67 -16.43
C ALA A 82 -16.54 -1.70 -17.20
N SER A 83 -17.81 -1.38 -17.48
CA SER A 83 -18.71 -2.25 -18.27
C SER A 83 -18.19 -2.57 -19.68
N VAL A 84 -17.31 -1.73 -20.23
CA VAL A 84 -16.75 -1.88 -21.59
C VAL A 84 -15.41 -2.64 -21.58
N LEU A 85 -14.74 -2.69 -20.43
CA LEU A 85 -13.37 -3.21 -20.29
C LEU A 85 -13.28 -4.53 -19.50
N ALA A 86 -14.32 -4.85 -18.73
CA ALA A 86 -14.36 -6.11 -17.99
C ALA A 86 -14.40 -7.28 -18.98
N PRO A 87 -13.49 -8.26 -18.88
CA PRO A 87 -13.66 -9.54 -19.53
C PRO A 87 -14.93 -10.14 -18.94
N GLU A 88 -15.77 -10.71 -19.79
CA GLU A 88 -16.86 -11.56 -19.33
C GLU A 88 -16.28 -12.62 -18.39
N PRO A 89 -16.95 -12.91 -17.24
CA PRO A 89 -16.52 -13.98 -16.35
C PRO A 89 -16.33 -15.25 -17.17
N ASP A 90 -15.08 -15.71 -17.28
CA ASP A 90 -14.79 -16.92 -18.01
C ASP A 90 -15.42 -18.10 -17.25
N ALA A 91 -16.21 -18.90 -17.95
CA ALA A 91 -16.82 -20.11 -17.39
C ALA A 91 -15.77 -21.09 -16.83
N ALA A 92 -14.50 -20.95 -17.22
CA ALA A 92 -13.37 -21.71 -16.70
C ALA A 92 -12.81 -21.19 -15.36
N TRP A 93 -13.23 -20.03 -14.86
CA TRP A 93 -12.75 -19.53 -13.57
C TRP A 93 -13.30 -20.35 -12.40
N PRO A 94 -12.45 -20.73 -11.43
CA PRO A 94 -12.94 -21.29 -10.18
C PRO A 94 -13.92 -20.33 -9.50
N ALA A 95 -14.98 -20.87 -8.88
CA ALA A 95 -16.03 -20.07 -8.26
C ALA A 95 -15.49 -19.08 -7.22
N TRP A 96 -14.47 -19.48 -6.44
CA TRP A 96 -13.83 -18.62 -5.45
C TRP A 96 -13.11 -17.42 -6.10
N PHE A 97 -12.54 -17.59 -7.29
CA PHE A 97 -11.82 -16.53 -7.99
C PHE A 97 -12.81 -15.52 -8.56
N ALA A 98 -13.87 -16.00 -9.23
CA ALA A 98 -14.92 -15.15 -9.79
C ALA A 98 -15.60 -14.28 -8.71
N THR A 99 -15.91 -14.85 -7.53
CA THR A 99 -16.48 -14.09 -6.42
C THR A 99 -15.49 -13.12 -5.79
N THR A 100 -14.20 -13.47 -5.73
CA THR A 100 -13.14 -12.55 -5.28
C THR A 100 -12.97 -11.37 -6.24
N VAL A 101 -12.99 -11.62 -7.56
CA VAL A 101 -12.94 -10.57 -8.58
C VAL A 101 -14.12 -9.61 -8.46
N GLU A 102 -15.33 -10.15 -8.30
CA GLU A 102 -16.54 -9.34 -8.13
C GLU A 102 -16.51 -8.55 -6.81
N GLN A 103 -16.02 -9.14 -5.72
CA GLN A 103 -15.80 -8.43 -4.45
C GLN A 103 -14.89 -7.22 -4.66
N ASN A 104 -13.71 -7.44 -5.26
CA ASN A 104 -12.74 -6.38 -5.51
C ASN A 104 -13.30 -5.27 -6.43
N ARG A 105 -14.08 -5.65 -7.45
CA ARG A 105 -14.74 -4.70 -8.36
C ARG A 105 -15.72 -3.81 -7.61
N ARG A 106 -16.49 -4.36 -6.67
CA ARG A 106 -17.41 -3.58 -5.82
C ARG A 106 -16.68 -2.66 -4.85
N LEU A 107 -15.53 -3.10 -4.35
CA LEU A 107 -14.72 -2.37 -3.37
C LEU A 107 -13.92 -1.22 -3.98
N GLY A 108 -13.35 -1.42 -5.18
CA GLY A 108 -12.39 -0.49 -5.79
C GLY A 108 -12.81 0.04 -7.17
N ALA A 109 -14.03 -0.23 -7.63
CA ALA A 109 -14.58 0.17 -8.93
C ALA A 109 -13.85 -0.34 -10.20
N LEU A 110 -12.67 -0.95 -10.05
CA LEU A 110 -11.83 -1.41 -11.16
C LEU A 110 -12.10 -2.88 -11.50
N PRO A 111 -12.36 -3.21 -12.78
CA PRO A 111 -12.61 -4.59 -13.20
C PRO A 111 -11.30 -5.39 -13.23
N ALA A 112 -11.41 -6.72 -13.16
CA ALA A 112 -10.36 -7.57 -13.69
C ALA A 112 -10.25 -7.32 -15.20
N VAL A 113 -9.05 -7.46 -15.78
CA VAL A 113 -8.78 -7.29 -17.20
C VAL A 113 -7.67 -8.24 -17.63
N ALA A 114 -7.58 -8.50 -18.93
CA ALA A 114 -6.41 -9.20 -19.46
C ALA A 114 -5.14 -8.34 -19.28
N GLY A 115 -4.01 -8.98 -19.02
CA GLY A 115 -2.68 -8.42 -19.20
C GLY A 115 -1.96 -9.11 -20.35
N GLU A 116 -1.12 -8.37 -21.05
CA GLU A 116 -0.26 -8.94 -22.11
C GLU A 116 1.02 -9.50 -21.50
N SER A 117 1.66 -8.73 -20.61
CA SER A 117 2.82 -9.17 -19.84
C SER A 117 2.79 -8.63 -18.41
N ALA A 118 3.33 -9.41 -17.48
CA ALA A 118 3.66 -8.99 -16.13
C ALA A 118 5.01 -9.58 -15.74
N GLU A 119 6.03 -8.75 -15.63
CA GLU A 119 7.42 -9.16 -15.38
C GLU A 119 7.85 -8.72 -13.98
N LEU A 120 8.36 -9.66 -13.18
CA LEU A 120 8.88 -9.39 -11.83
C LEU A 120 10.35 -8.96 -11.89
N ILE A 121 10.65 -7.81 -11.27
CA ILE A 121 12.00 -7.25 -11.18
C ILE A 121 12.38 -7.15 -9.70
N GLY A 122 13.25 -8.06 -9.25
CA GLY A 122 13.76 -8.11 -7.87
C GLY A 122 15.08 -7.38 -7.65
N ASP A 123 15.80 -7.01 -8.71
CA ASP A 123 17.01 -6.20 -8.56
C ASP A 123 16.65 -4.71 -8.43
N TYR A 124 17.19 -4.07 -7.39
CA TYR A 124 16.85 -2.69 -7.01
C TYR A 124 17.27 -1.65 -8.06
N GLY A 125 18.42 -1.85 -8.70
CA GLY A 125 18.92 -0.93 -9.73
C GLY A 125 18.27 -1.20 -11.09
N ALA A 126 18.07 -2.48 -11.42
CA ALA A 126 17.45 -2.89 -12.68
C ALA A 126 16.01 -2.40 -12.82
N SER A 127 15.23 -2.35 -11.74
CA SER A 127 13.87 -1.80 -11.78
C SER A 127 13.85 -0.30 -12.11
N ILE A 128 14.74 0.49 -11.51
CA ILE A 128 14.89 1.92 -11.81
C ILE A 128 15.40 2.12 -13.23
N ALA A 129 16.38 1.33 -13.66
CA ALA A 129 16.89 1.37 -15.03
C ALA A 129 15.80 1.00 -16.06
N ALA A 130 14.97 -0.01 -15.78
CA ALA A 130 13.86 -0.39 -16.65
C ALA A 130 12.82 0.73 -16.75
N MET A 131 12.40 1.32 -15.62
CA MET A 131 11.50 2.47 -15.64
C MET A 131 12.10 3.65 -16.43
N THR A 132 13.39 3.93 -16.24
CA THR A 132 14.13 4.98 -16.96
C THR A 132 14.11 4.74 -18.47
N ALA A 133 14.33 3.50 -18.92
CA ALA A 133 14.29 3.14 -20.32
C ALA A 133 12.90 3.31 -20.94
N ASP A 134 11.84 2.93 -20.23
CA ASP A 134 10.47 3.13 -20.72
C ASP A 134 10.08 4.62 -20.76
N LEU A 135 10.54 5.45 -19.82
CA LEU A 135 10.36 6.91 -19.85
C LEU A 135 10.96 7.54 -21.12
N ASP A 136 12.08 7.00 -21.62
CA ASP A 136 12.68 7.47 -22.87
C ASP A 136 11.85 7.15 -24.11
N THR A 137 10.95 6.16 -24.03
CA THR A 137 10.00 5.83 -25.11
C THR A 137 8.73 6.67 -25.11
N ALA A 138 8.52 7.50 -24.08
CA ALA A 138 7.30 8.28 -23.93
C ALA A 138 7.11 9.30 -25.06
N GLU A 139 5.89 9.37 -25.58
CA GLU A 139 5.45 10.23 -26.67
C GLU A 139 4.39 11.26 -26.25
N ARG A 140 3.58 10.98 -25.21
CA ARG A 140 2.41 11.79 -24.83
C ARG A 140 2.46 12.23 -23.38
N TYR A 141 2.52 11.26 -22.46
CA TYR A 141 2.53 11.55 -21.03
C TYR A 141 3.27 10.50 -20.20
N VAL A 142 3.80 10.96 -19.08
CA VAL A 142 4.35 10.11 -18.02
C VAL A 142 3.69 10.51 -16.70
N HIS A 143 3.16 9.54 -15.99
CA HIS A 143 2.61 9.71 -14.65
C HIS A 143 3.48 8.97 -13.64
N VAL A 144 3.91 9.67 -12.59
CA VAL A 144 4.82 9.14 -11.57
C VAL A 144 4.19 9.36 -10.20
N GLU A 145 4.07 8.33 -9.38
CA GLU A 145 3.59 8.47 -8.01
C GLU A 145 4.38 7.59 -7.06
N PHE A 146 4.96 8.18 -6.03
CA PHE A 146 5.73 7.46 -5.02
C PHE A 146 5.55 8.07 -3.63
N TYR A 147 5.57 7.22 -2.60
CA TYR A 147 5.63 7.68 -1.20
C TYR A 147 6.88 8.50 -0.90
N ILE A 148 8.05 8.07 -1.41
CA ILE A 148 9.32 8.79 -1.27
C ILE A 148 9.94 8.95 -2.65
N VAL A 149 10.32 10.19 -2.97
CA VAL A 149 11.11 10.57 -4.13
C VAL A 149 12.33 11.34 -3.64
N ALA A 150 13.51 10.98 -4.11
CA ALA A 150 14.75 11.67 -3.84
C ALA A 150 15.56 11.83 -5.12
N PHE A 151 16.20 12.99 -5.30
CA PHE A 151 17.21 13.19 -6.33
C PHE A 151 18.58 12.81 -5.76
N ASP A 152 19.06 11.61 -6.11
CA ASP A 152 20.30 11.03 -5.62
C ASP A 152 21.05 10.26 -6.73
N ASP A 153 22.19 9.66 -6.39
CA ASP A 153 23.03 8.96 -7.37
C ASP A 153 22.36 7.75 -8.03
N VAL A 154 21.39 7.12 -7.38
CA VAL A 154 20.65 5.96 -7.89
C VAL A 154 19.48 6.42 -8.77
N THR A 155 18.88 7.57 -8.48
CA THR A 155 17.70 8.07 -9.20
C THR A 155 18.01 9.12 -10.27
N LYS A 156 19.22 9.68 -10.32
CA LYS A 156 19.58 10.76 -11.26
C LYS A 156 19.27 10.46 -12.72
N ASP A 157 19.44 9.21 -13.16
CA ASP A 157 19.17 8.82 -14.55
C ASP A 157 17.65 8.82 -14.84
N PHE A 158 16.83 8.48 -13.84
CA PHE A 158 15.37 8.59 -13.91
C PHE A 158 14.94 10.06 -14.03
N PHE A 159 15.54 10.96 -13.24
CA PHE A 159 15.29 12.40 -13.35
C PHE A 159 15.74 12.94 -14.72
N ALA A 160 16.90 12.52 -15.21
CA ALA A 160 17.37 12.89 -16.54
C ALA A 160 16.43 12.36 -17.65
N ALA A 161 15.81 11.19 -17.48
CA ALA A 161 14.81 10.69 -18.42
C ALA A 161 13.52 11.52 -18.39
N MET A 162 13.06 11.96 -17.21
CA MET A 162 11.96 12.93 -17.12
C MET A 162 12.30 14.23 -17.86
N GLU A 163 13.52 14.75 -17.69
CA GLU A 163 13.99 15.94 -18.41
C GLU A 163 13.98 15.75 -19.93
N ARG A 164 14.51 14.62 -20.42
CA ARG A 164 14.46 14.29 -21.85
C ARG A 164 13.02 14.18 -22.35
N ALA A 165 12.10 13.61 -21.57
CA ALA A 165 10.69 13.53 -21.92
C ALA A 165 10.05 14.93 -22.02
N VAL A 166 10.25 15.80 -21.02
CA VAL A 166 9.76 17.19 -21.04
C VAL A 166 10.34 17.95 -22.24
N ALA A 167 11.63 17.79 -22.54
CA ALA A 167 12.27 18.42 -23.69
C ALA A 167 11.69 17.95 -25.04
N ARG A 168 11.14 16.72 -25.12
CA ARG A 168 10.40 16.22 -26.29
C ARG A 168 8.95 16.71 -26.36
N GLY A 169 8.48 17.46 -25.36
CA GLY A 169 7.10 17.94 -25.26
C GLY A 169 6.13 16.94 -24.59
N VAL A 170 6.64 15.87 -23.99
CA VAL A 170 5.85 14.91 -23.21
C VAL A 170 5.41 15.57 -21.90
N THR A 171 4.15 15.40 -21.52
CA THR A 171 3.66 15.91 -20.24
C THR A 171 4.05 14.95 -19.11
N VAL A 172 4.93 15.40 -18.22
CA VAL A 172 5.35 14.60 -17.06
C VAL A 172 4.66 15.14 -15.81
N ARG A 173 3.87 14.28 -15.15
CA ARG A 173 3.18 14.58 -13.89
C ARG A 173 3.72 13.71 -12.76
N LEU A 174 3.96 14.31 -11.61
CA LEU A 174 4.51 13.61 -10.45
C LEU A 174 3.73 13.90 -9.17
N LEU A 175 3.36 12.85 -8.45
CA LEU A 175 2.76 12.92 -7.12
C LEU A 175 3.70 12.29 -6.09
N LEU A 176 3.88 12.97 -4.96
CA LEU A 176 4.70 12.45 -3.85
C LEU A 176 4.11 12.78 -2.49
N ASP A 177 4.26 11.87 -1.51
CA ASP A 177 3.75 12.12 -0.17
C ASP A 177 4.48 13.28 0.51
N HIS A 178 3.71 14.23 1.06
CA HIS A 178 4.27 15.45 1.65
C HIS A 178 5.18 15.18 2.85
N VAL A 179 4.76 14.34 3.78
CA VAL A 179 5.47 14.17 5.06
C VAL A 179 6.71 13.30 4.85
N ALA A 180 6.58 12.24 4.07
CA ALA A 180 7.69 11.32 3.85
C ALA A 180 8.79 11.95 3.00
N SER A 181 8.44 12.61 1.90
CA SER A 181 9.43 13.24 1.01
C SER A 181 10.19 14.38 1.68
N ARG A 182 9.57 15.12 2.63
CA ARG A 182 10.26 16.16 3.40
C ARG A 182 11.18 15.64 4.51
N ARG A 183 11.14 14.35 4.83
CA ARG A 183 12.05 13.73 5.82
C ARG A 183 13.37 13.27 5.20
N VAL A 184 13.44 13.21 3.87
CA VAL A 184 14.66 12.89 3.10
C VAL A 184 15.66 14.03 3.25
N SER A 185 16.96 13.72 3.34
CA SER A 185 17.98 14.73 3.60
C SER A 185 18.15 15.69 2.41
N VAL A 186 18.00 15.17 1.20
CA VAL A 186 18.12 15.92 -0.07
C VAL A 186 16.80 16.50 -0.61
N HIS A 187 15.77 16.65 0.23
CA HIS A 187 14.43 17.05 -0.23
C HIS A 187 14.42 18.42 -0.94
N GLU A 188 15.18 19.42 -0.47
CA GLU A 188 15.25 20.74 -1.12
C GLU A 188 15.83 20.66 -2.53
N ALA A 189 16.93 19.91 -2.70
CA ALA A 189 17.53 19.66 -4.00
C ALA A 189 16.59 18.87 -4.92
N THR A 190 15.86 17.91 -4.36
CA THR A 190 14.86 17.12 -5.10
C THR A 190 13.76 18.01 -5.66
N PHE A 191 13.16 18.90 -4.85
CA PHE A 191 12.09 19.78 -5.31
C PHE A 191 12.61 20.83 -6.30
N ALA A 192 13.80 21.40 -6.05
CA ALA A 192 14.43 22.33 -6.97
C ALA A 192 14.73 21.68 -8.34
N GLU A 193 15.10 20.39 -8.35
CA GLU A 193 15.34 19.66 -9.58
C GLU A 193 14.04 19.37 -10.35
N LEU A 194 12.95 19.01 -9.67
CA LEU A 194 11.63 18.87 -10.31
C LEU A 194 11.16 20.20 -10.94
N ASP A 195 11.35 21.33 -10.24
CA ASP A 195 11.05 22.66 -10.74
C ASP A 195 11.94 23.03 -11.95
N ARG A 196 13.24 22.73 -11.89
CA ARG A 196 14.20 22.98 -12.97
C ARG A 196 13.84 22.21 -14.25
N ILE A 197 13.44 20.94 -14.10
CA ILE A 197 13.07 20.08 -15.22
C ILE A 197 11.75 20.57 -15.87
N GLY A 198 10.85 21.15 -15.09
CA GLY A 198 9.51 21.52 -15.56
C GLY A 198 8.49 20.39 -15.44
N VAL A 199 8.70 19.45 -14.51
CA VAL A 199 7.70 18.43 -14.15
C VAL A 199 6.51 19.11 -13.48
N GLN A 200 5.28 18.70 -13.83
CA GLN A 200 4.08 19.12 -13.10
C GLN A 200 3.97 18.28 -11.83
N TRP A 201 4.40 18.80 -10.68
CA TRP A 201 4.44 18.01 -9.45
C TRP A 201 3.57 18.59 -8.32
N HIS A 202 2.94 17.69 -7.56
CA HIS A 202 2.10 18.05 -6.42
C HIS A 202 2.30 17.10 -5.23
N PHE A 203 2.15 17.64 -4.03
CA PHE A 203 2.14 16.84 -2.81
C PHE A 203 0.81 16.11 -2.62
N LEU A 204 0.89 14.84 -2.26
CA LEU A 204 -0.23 14.04 -1.76
C LEU A 204 -0.47 14.28 -0.28
N LEU A 205 -1.74 14.38 0.11
CA LEU A 205 -2.19 14.58 1.49
C LEU A 205 -1.39 15.68 2.23
N PRO A 206 -1.37 16.91 1.71
CA PRO A 206 -0.52 17.98 2.24
C PRO A 206 -0.92 18.35 3.68
N PHE A 207 0.03 18.22 4.60
CA PHE A 207 -0.03 18.79 5.94
C PHE A 207 0.59 20.20 6.02
N GLN A 208 -0.20 21.25 5.81
CA GLN A 208 0.20 22.67 5.84
C GLN A 208 -0.88 23.54 6.52
N PRO A 209 -1.08 23.42 7.86
CA PRO A 209 -2.21 24.05 8.57
C PRO A 209 -2.30 25.57 8.39
N PHE A 210 -1.18 26.27 8.21
CA PHE A 210 -1.14 27.72 7.99
C PHE A 210 -1.46 28.17 6.55
N LYS A 211 -1.60 27.22 5.60
CA LYS A 211 -1.94 27.49 4.20
C LYS A 211 -3.36 27.02 3.83
N GLY A 212 -4.17 26.63 4.82
CA GLY A 212 -5.52 26.10 4.59
C GLY A 212 -5.55 24.65 4.08
N ASN A 213 -4.40 24.01 3.90
CA ASN A 213 -4.28 22.61 3.49
C ASN A 213 -4.00 21.74 4.71
N TYR A 214 -5.04 21.13 5.27
CA TYR A 214 -4.92 20.24 6.43
C TYR A 214 -5.52 18.88 6.10
N GLU A 215 -4.64 17.92 5.85
CA GLU A 215 -4.97 16.50 5.95
C GLU A 215 -4.31 15.92 7.20
N ARG A 216 -4.91 14.86 7.74
CA ARG A 216 -4.36 14.20 8.92
C ARG A 216 -2.91 13.75 8.67
N PRO A 217 -1.97 14.06 9.59
CA PRO A 217 -0.56 13.75 9.37
C PRO A 217 -0.29 12.23 9.36
N ASP A 218 -1.15 11.42 9.98
CA ASP A 218 -1.01 9.98 10.04
C ASP A 218 -1.62 9.24 8.83
N LEU A 219 -2.46 9.88 8.01
CA LEU A 219 -2.92 9.35 6.73
C LEU A 219 -1.87 9.68 5.68
N ARG A 220 -1.29 8.69 5.02
CA ARG A 220 -0.21 8.89 4.03
C ARG A 220 -0.52 8.14 2.73
N ASN A 221 0.04 8.59 1.61
CA ASN A 221 -0.07 7.83 0.37
C ASN A 221 1.16 6.94 0.20
N HIS A 222 0.96 5.62 0.27
CA HIS A 222 2.00 4.63 0.16
C HIS A 222 2.05 3.96 -1.21
N ARG A 223 1.32 4.42 -2.21
CA ARG A 223 1.36 3.88 -3.57
C ARG A 223 2.71 4.16 -4.21
N LYS A 224 3.10 3.27 -5.13
CA LYS A 224 4.26 3.40 -6.00
C LYS A 224 3.82 2.94 -7.38
N LEU A 225 3.76 3.85 -8.32
CA LEU A 225 3.42 3.54 -9.70
C LEU A 225 4.11 4.50 -10.68
N VAL A 226 4.33 3.99 -11.88
CA VAL A 226 4.73 4.77 -13.05
C VAL A 226 3.87 4.33 -14.21
N VAL A 227 3.36 5.26 -15.01
CA VAL A 227 2.64 4.97 -16.25
C VAL A 227 3.27 5.76 -17.38
N VAL A 228 3.55 5.07 -18.49
CA VAL A 228 4.09 5.68 -19.72
C VAL A 228 3.06 5.50 -20.84
N ASP A 229 2.52 6.61 -21.33
CA ASP A 229 1.57 6.71 -22.44
C ASP A 229 0.32 5.81 -22.34
N GLY A 230 -0.01 5.31 -21.15
CA GLY A 230 -1.05 4.29 -20.98
C GLY A 230 -0.73 2.96 -21.66
N ARG A 231 0.55 2.71 -22.02
CA ARG A 231 1.05 1.49 -22.69
C ARG A 231 1.84 0.60 -21.74
N VAL A 232 2.61 1.19 -20.83
CA VAL A 232 3.40 0.49 -19.82
C VAL A 232 3.06 1.04 -18.44
N ALA A 233 2.99 0.16 -17.45
CA ALA A 233 2.90 0.54 -16.05
C ALA A 233 3.90 -0.21 -15.17
N TYR A 234 4.30 0.42 -14.09
CA TYR A 234 5.03 -0.20 -12.99
C TYR A 234 4.24 -0.05 -11.70
N THR A 235 4.33 -1.05 -10.83
CA THR A 235 3.85 -0.97 -9.45
C THR A 235 4.64 -1.95 -8.58
N GLY A 236 4.63 -1.77 -7.26
CA GLY A 236 5.33 -2.65 -6.34
C GLY A 236 5.66 -1.97 -5.03
N SER A 237 6.74 -2.44 -4.39
CA SER A 237 7.10 -2.02 -3.05
C SER A 237 8.16 -0.91 -3.00
N GLN A 238 8.91 -0.73 -4.08
CA GLN A 238 10.09 0.14 -4.17
C GLN A 238 9.74 1.63 -4.22
N ASN A 239 10.37 2.43 -3.37
CA ASN A 239 10.38 3.89 -3.47
C ASN A 239 11.43 4.38 -4.48
N LEU A 240 11.29 5.61 -4.97
CA LEU A 240 12.26 6.23 -5.89
C LEU A 240 13.34 6.98 -5.10
N ILE A 241 14.27 6.22 -4.53
CA ILE A 241 15.36 6.70 -3.66
C ILE A 241 16.49 5.68 -3.65
N SER A 242 17.66 6.08 -3.17
CA SER A 242 18.73 5.17 -2.76
C SER A 242 18.22 4.03 -1.87
N ARG A 243 18.80 2.83 -2.10
CA ARG A 243 18.53 1.60 -1.34
C ARG A 243 18.83 1.74 0.15
N ASP A 244 19.69 2.69 0.53
CA ASP A 244 20.09 3.02 1.89
C ASP A 244 19.24 4.10 2.57
N TYR A 245 18.04 4.35 2.02
CA TYR A 245 17.00 5.20 2.61
C TYR A 245 17.32 6.71 2.61
N ASP A 246 18.47 7.13 2.09
CA ASP A 246 19.05 8.47 2.32
C ASP A 246 18.99 8.88 3.81
N SER A 247 19.24 7.91 4.69
CA SER A 247 19.16 8.09 6.14
C SER A 247 20.52 7.83 6.78
N PRO A 248 21.17 8.85 7.37
CA PRO A 248 22.47 8.69 8.02
C PRO A 248 22.48 7.58 9.09
N LYS A 249 21.35 7.39 9.79
CA LYS A 249 21.18 6.32 10.78
C LYS A 249 21.21 4.93 10.13
N ASN A 250 20.53 4.74 9.00
CA ASN A 250 20.46 3.45 8.32
C ASN A 250 21.74 3.16 7.53
N GLN A 251 22.35 4.18 6.93
CA GLN A 251 23.68 4.12 6.32
C GLN A 251 24.75 3.65 7.32
N LYS A 252 24.77 4.24 8.52
CA LYS A 252 25.68 3.80 9.60
C LYS A 252 25.46 2.33 10.00
N ARG A 253 24.23 1.83 9.88
CA ARG A 253 23.86 0.43 10.15
C ARG A 253 24.08 -0.49 8.94
N GLY A 254 24.43 0.06 7.78
CA GLY A 254 24.56 -0.67 6.51
C GLY A 254 23.25 -1.20 5.95
N LEU A 255 22.09 -0.68 6.38
CA LEU A 255 20.80 -1.24 5.97
C LEU A 255 20.47 -0.94 4.52
N MET A 256 19.90 -1.92 3.84
CA MET A 256 19.54 -1.82 2.43
C MET A 256 18.18 -2.48 2.17
N TRP A 257 17.24 -1.77 1.55
CA TRP A 257 15.94 -2.34 1.18
C TRP A 257 16.06 -3.40 0.08
N GLN A 258 15.41 -4.55 0.23
CA GLN A 258 15.17 -5.51 -0.84
C GLN A 258 13.72 -5.41 -1.26
N GLU A 259 13.47 -5.04 -2.51
CA GLU A 259 12.14 -4.71 -3.03
C GLU A 259 11.73 -5.69 -4.13
N LEU A 260 10.46 -5.59 -4.55
CA LEU A 260 9.95 -6.27 -5.73
C LEU A 260 9.03 -5.32 -6.50
N VAL A 261 9.28 -5.21 -7.80
CA VAL A 261 8.51 -4.38 -8.74
C VAL A 261 7.95 -5.28 -9.82
N VAL A 262 6.76 -4.96 -10.32
CA VAL A 262 6.20 -5.57 -11.52
C VAL A 262 6.10 -4.54 -12.64
N ARG A 263 6.59 -4.91 -13.83
CA ARG A 263 6.37 -4.19 -15.09
C ARG A 263 5.20 -4.81 -15.84
N LEU A 264 4.26 -4.00 -16.29
CA LEU A 264 2.98 -4.40 -16.87
C LEU A 264 2.79 -3.81 -18.27
N THR A 265 2.21 -4.61 -19.17
CA THR A 265 1.72 -4.15 -20.47
C THR A 265 0.30 -4.66 -20.75
N GLY A 266 -0.38 -4.03 -21.69
CA GLY A 266 -1.75 -4.37 -22.08
C GLY A 266 -2.84 -3.67 -21.26
N PRO A 267 -4.09 -4.14 -21.32
CA PRO A 267 -5.26 -3.44 -20.77
C PRO A 267 -5.18 -3.04 -19.30
N VAL A 268 -4.46 -3.80 -18.47
CA VAL A 268 -4.23 -3.51 -17.04
C VAL A 268 -3.60 -2.15 -16.78
N VAL A 269 -2.81 -1.62 -17.72
CA VAL A 269 -2.13 -0.32 -17.58
C VAL A 269 -3.13 0.80 -17.38
N ARG A 270 -4.32 0.74 -18.00
CA ARG A 270 -5.39 1.73 -17.79
C ARG A 270 -5.94 1.70 -16.37
N SER A 271 -5.98 0.55 -15.71
CA SER A 271 -6.41 0.44 -14.32
C SER A 271 -5.39 1.06 -13.36
N VAL A 272 -4.09 0.93 -13.66
CA VAL A 272 -3.03 1.62 -12.90
C VAL A 272 -3.10 3.14 -13.14
N ASP A 273 -3.27 3.56 -14.40
CA ASP A 273 -3.41 4.98 -14.76
C ASP A 273 -4.65 5.63 -14.14
N ALA A 274 -5.76 4.89 -14.03
CA ALA A 274 -6.96 5.34 -13.35
C ALA A 274 -6.72 5.67 -11.87
N VAL A 275 -5.86 4.90 -11.18
CA VAL A 275 -5.47 5.20 -9.79
C VAL A 275 -4.69 6.51 -9.72
N PHE A 276 -3.70 6.71 -10.59
CA PHE A 276 -2.96 7.98 -10.64
C PHE A 276 -3.89 9.17 -10.93
N ARG A 277 -4.74 9.06 -11.95
CA ARG A 277 -5.67 10.11 -12.37
C ARG A 277 -6.66 10.46 -11.26
N SER A 278 -7.10 9.47 -10.48
CA SER A 278 -7.93 9.66 -9.29
C SER A 278 -7.23 10.53 -8.25
N ASP A 279 -5.97 10.21 -7.95
CA ASP A 279 -5.17 10.93 -6.96
C ASP A 279 -4.77 12.34 -7.45
N TRP A 280 -4.47 12.48 -8.74
CA TRP A 280 -4.22 13.78 -9.37
C TRP A 280 -5.42 14.70 -9.23
N TYR A 281 -6.62 14.22 -9.58
CA TYR A 281 -7.86 14.99 -9.43
C TYR A 281 -8.15 15.34 -7.96
N ALA A 282 -7.86 14.42 -7.04
CA ALA A 282 -8.05 14.66 -5.60
C ALA A 282 -7.23 15.87 -5.13
N GLU A 283 -5.99 16.01 -5.59
CA GLU A 283 -5.07 17.09 -5.19
C GLU A 283 -5.20 18.38 -6.02
N THR A 284 -5.51 18.28 -7.32
CA THR A 284 -5.44 19.43 -8.25
C THR A 284 -6.80 19.99 -8.69
N ASP A 285 -7.90 19.26 -8.46
CA ASP A 285 -9.22 19.51 -9.09
C ASP A 285 -9.20 19.41 -10.63
N GLU A 286 -8.10 18.99 -11.26
CA GLU A 286 -7.99 18.77 -12.70
C GLU A 286 -8.41 17.34 -13.05
N LEU A 287 -9.53 17.21 -13.76
CA LEU A 287 -9.92 15.92 -14.32
C LEU A 287 -9.16 15.70 -15.61
N LEU A 288 -8.17 14.82 -15.58
CA LEU A 288 -7.49 14.38 -16.79
C LEU A 288 -8.52 13.59 -17.60
N ASP A 289 -9.00 14.12 -18.73
CA ASP A 289 -10.03 13.45 -19.52
C ASP A 289 -9.47 12.35 -20.42
N ALA A 290 -10.32 11.39 -20.79
CA ALA A 290 -9.96 10.19 -21.55
C ALA A 290 -10.39 10.23 -23.02
N VAL A 291 -10.93 11.36 -23.51
CA VAL A 291 -11.52 11.44 -24.85
C VAL A 291 -10.77 12.48 -25.69
N GLY A 292 -9.92 12.01 -26.60
CA GLY A 292 -9.39 12.79 -27.72
C GLY A 292 -8.32 13.85 -27.41
N GLY A 293 -7.89 14.01 -26.15
CA GLY A 293 -6.79 14.90 -25.75
C GLY A 293 -5.42 14.22 -25.74
N ALA A 294 -4.34 14.98 -25.51
CA ALA A 294 -2.97 14.47 -25.38
C ALA A 294 -2.83 13.40 -24.27
N ASP A 295 -3.65 13.51 -23.22
CA ASP A 295 -3.66 12.59 -22.09
C ASP A 295 -4.54 11.35 -22.31
N ALA A 296 -5.25 11.23 -23.44
CA ALA A 296 -6.15 10.10 -23.67
C ALA A 296 -5.35 8.78 -23.77
N PRO A 297 -5.68 7.75 -22.96
CA PRO A 297 -5.03 6.46 -23.08
C PRO A 297 -5.25 5.89 -24.48
N PRO A 298 -4.31 5.08 -25.00
CA PRO A 298 -4.46 4.50 -26.32
C PRO A 298 -5.73 3.64 -26.35
N ALA A 299 -6.40 3.63 -27.51
CA ALA A 299 -7.53 2.76 -27.73
C ALA A 299 -7.12 1.31 -27.40
N VAL A 300 -8.01 0.56 -26.76
CA VAL A 300 -7.77 -0.88 -26.59
C VAL A 300 -7.81 -1.47 -27.98
N GLU A 301 -6.68 -1.91 -28.50
CA GLU A 301 -6.72 -2.92 -29.55
C GLU A 301 -7.24 -4.18 -28.87
N THR A 302 -8.53 -4.47 -29.03
CA THR A 302 -9.05 -5.79 -28.72
C THR A 302 -8.25 -6.74 -29.61
N PRO A 303 -7.51 -7.72 -29.06
CA PRO A 303 -6.87 -8.71 -29.93
C PRO A 303 -7.97 -9.27 -30.81
N ALA A 304 -7.85 -9.10 -32.13
CA ALA A 304 -8.77 -9.76 -33.06
C ALA A 304 -8.78 -11.22 -32.65
N HIS A 305 -9.97 -11.78 -32.39
CA HIS A 305 -10.11 -13.21 -32.14
C HIS A 305 -9.32 -13.91 -33.24
N ALA A 306 -8.20 -14.52 -32.87
CA ALA A 306 -7.36 -15.25 -33.79
C ALA A 306 -8.15 -16.50 -34.17
N ASP A 307 -8.99 -16.37 -35.18
CA ASP A 307 -9.60 -17.49 -35.87
C ASP A 307 -8.46 -18.33 -36.45
N GLY A 308 -8.17 -19.43 -35.76
CA GLY A 308 -7.34 -20.53 -36.28
C GLY A 308 -5.83 -20.32 -36.20
N GLY A 309 -5.23 -20.77 -35.11
CA GLY A 309 -3.79 -20.99 -35.05
C GLY A 309 -3.37 -21.57 -33.71
N ALA A 310 -3.20 -22.89 -33.66
CA ALA A 310 -2.62 -23.61 -32.52
C ALA A 310 -1.12 -23.26 -32.38
N ALA A 311 -0.82 -22.06 -31.90
CA ALA A 311 0.40 -21.79 -31.16
C ALA A 311 0.03 -21.92 -29.68
N ALA A 312 0.87 -22.60 -28.90
CA ALA A 312 0.67 -22.81 -27.47
C ALA A 312 0.62 -21.46 -26.71
N ALA A 313 -0.55 -20.83 -26.70
CA ALA A 313 -0.81 -19.64 -25.91
C ALA A 313 -0.80 -20.07 -24.44
N SER A 314 0.18 -19.59 -23.67
CA SER A 314 0.11 -19.62 -22.22
C SER A 314 -1.27 -19.10 -21.78
N ALA A 315 -1.86 -19.73 -20.77
CA ALA A 315 -3.17 -19.30 -20.25
C ALA A 315 -3.19 -17.77 -20.06
N PRO A 316 -4.29 -17.10 -20.43
CA PRO A 316 -4.35 -15.64 -20.44
C PRO A 316 -4.10 -15.09 -19.03
N LEU A 317 -3.22 -14.10 -18.94
CA LEU A 317 -2.90 -13.42 -17.70
C LEU A 317 -4.06 -12.52 -17.31
N VAL A 318 -4.70 -12.80 -16.17
CA VAL A 318 -5.82 -11.99 -15.66
C VAL A 318 -5.30 -11.13 -14.51
N CYS A 319 -5.41 -9.82 -14.67
CA CYS A 319 -4.99 -8.82 -13.69
C CYS A 319 -6.18 -8.09 -13.09
N GLN A 320 -6.10 -7.76 -11.81
CA GLN A 320 -7.02 -6.82 -11.18
C GLN A 320 -6.24 -5.88 -10.26
N VAL A 321 -6.37 -4.58 -10.53
CA VAL A 321 -5.85 -3.53 -9.65
C VAL A 321 -6.87 -3.28 -8.55
N VAL A 322 -6.41 -3.35 -7.30
CA VAL A 322 -7.22 -3.16 -6.09
C VAL A 322 -6.62 -1.99 -5.30
N PRO A 323 -7.13 -0.77 -5.50
CA PRO A 323 -6.74 0.37 -4.69
C PRO A 323 -7.41 0.28 -3.31
N SER A 324 -6.69 0.75 -2.28
CA SER A 324 -7.23 0.89 -0.93
C SER A 324 -6.77 2.20 -0.30
N GLY A 325 -7.33 2.51 0.88
CA GLY A 325 -6.99 3.67 1.68
C GLY A 325 -8.18 4.37 2.30
N PRO A 326 -7.97 5.50 3.01
CA PRO A 326 -8.99 6.20 3.78
C PRO A 326 -10.10 6.86 2.94
N ALA A 327 -9.97 6.81 1.60
CA ALA A 327 -11.01 7.20 0.65
C ALA A 327 -12.06 6.08 0.41
N TYR A 328 -11.70 4.83 0.71
CA TYR A 328 -12.57 3.67 0.56
C TYR A 328 -13.19 3.29 1.91
N GLU A 329 -14.45 2.84 1.90
CA GLU A 329 -15.18 2.59 3.15
C GLU A 329 -14.89 1.20 3.76
N ASP A 330 -14.41 0.24 2.98
CA ASP A 330 -14.54 -1.20 3.27
C ASP A 330 -13.21 -1.97 3.42
N GLU A 331 -12.10 -1.33 3.77
CA GLU A 331 -10.81 -2.01 4.05
C GLU A 331 -10.38 -2.98 2.90
N ASN A 332 -10.38 -2.47 1.66
CA ASN A 332 -10.31 -3.27 0.43
C ASN A 332 -9.20 -4.34 0.41
N ASN A 333 -7.98 -3.97 0.80
CA ASN A 333 -6.82 -4.86 0.83
C ASN A 333 -6.95 -5.99 1.87
N LEU A 334 -7.46 -5.69 3.08
CA LEU A 334 -7.72 -6.71 4.09
C LEU A 334 -8.72 -7.74 3.56
N ARG A 335 -9.83 -7.29 2.95
CA ARG A 335 -10.85 -8.18 2.38
C ARG A 335 -10.30 -9.03 1.23
N LEU A 336 -9.48 -8.46 0.34
CA LEU A 336 -8.77 -9.21 -0.70
C LEU A 336 -7.93 -10.34 -0.09
N PHE A 337 -7.05 -10.01 0.86
CA PHE A 337 -6.15 -10.98 1.47
C PHE A 337 -6.92 -12.07 2.23
N LEU A 338 -7.98 -11.71 2.97
CA LEU A 338 -8.83 -12.67 3.67
C LEU A 338 -9.51 -13.64 2.71
N SER A 339 -10.13 -13.13 1.64
CA SER A 339 -10.80 -13.98 0.64
C SER A 339 -9.84 -14.95 -0.03
N LEU A 340 -8.62 -14.50 -0.34
CA LEU A 340 -7.57 -15.33 -0.93
C LEU A 340 -7.06 -16.42 0.03
N VAL A 341 -6.71 -16.08 1.27
CA VAL A 341 -6.23 -17.05 2.28
C VAL A 341 -7.33 -18.06 2.66
N ALA A 342 -8.60 -17.60 2.70
CA ALA A 342 -9.74 -18.48 2.93
C ALA A 342 -9.96 -19.48 1.79
N SER A 343 -9.66 -19.08 0.55
CA SER A 343 -9.86 -19.90 -0.66
C SER A 343 -8.72 -20.87 -0.97
N ALA A 344 -7.55 -20.67 -0.37
CA ALA A 344 -6.37 -21.51 -0.57
C ALA A 344 -6.64 -23.00 -0.27
N GLN A 345 -6.06 -23.87 -1.11
CA GLN A 345 -6.21 -25.33 -1.01
C GLN A 345 -4.91 -26.06 -0.66
N GLU A 346 -3.75 -25.54 -1.06
CA GLU A 346 -2.45 -26.21 -0.92
C GLU A 346 -1.46 -25.39 -0.10
N ARG A 347 -1.29 -24.10 -0.44
CA ARG A 347 -0.28 -23.24 0.19
C ARG A 347 -0.65 -21.76 0.21
N VAL A 348 -0.11 -21.08 1.22
CA VAL A 348 -0.21 -19.63 1.40
C VAL A 348 1.18 -19.12 1.72
N ILE A 349 1.73 -18.26 0.86
CA ILE A 349 3.05 -17.68 1.05
C ILE A 349 2.92 -16.16 1.14
N ILE A 350 3.41 -15.61 2.23
CA ILE A 350 3.26 -14.20 2.60
C ILE A 350 4.65 -13.58 2.73
N THR A 351 4.86 -12.42 2.12
CA THR A 351 6.02 -11.58 2.35
C THR A 351 5.55 -10.18 2.73
N SER A 352 5.99 -9.69 3.89
CA SER A 352 5.69 -8.33 4.34
C SER A 352 6.83 -7.81 5.23
N PRO A 353 7.35 -6.59 5.01
CA PRO A 353 8.36 -6.00 5.90
C PRO A 353 7.81 -5.78 7.31
N TYR A 354 6.52 -5.45 7.37
CA TYR A 354 5.77 -5.13 8.57
C TYR A 354 4.54 -6.03 8.61
N PHE A 355 4.64 -7.14 9.36
CA PHE A 355 3.58 -8.12 9.56
C PHE A 355 2.97 -7.91 10.94
N VAL A 356 1.97 -7.04 10.99
CA VAL A 356 1.22 -6.69 12.20
C VAL A 356 -0.27 -6.90 11.91
N PRO A 357 -0.68 -8.15 11.65
CA PRO A 357 -2.01 -8.47 11.17
C PRO A 357 -3.08 -8.13 12.21
N ASP A 358 -4.29 -7.90 11.72
CA ASP A 358 -5.46 -7.86 12.57
C ASP A 358 -5.88 -9.27 13.01
N GLU A 359 -6.90 -9.34 13.86
CA GLU A 359 -7.38 -10.62 14.40
C GLU A 359 -7.98 -11.52 13.31
N ALA A 360 -8.69 -10.96 12.33
CA ALA A 360 -9.27 -11.72 11.23
C ALA A 360 -8.18 -12.39 10.38
N MET A 361 -7.11 -11.66 10.04
CA MET A 361 -6.00 -12.18 9.27
C MET A 361 -5.23 -13.26 10.04
N MET A 362 -5.02 -13.07 11.35
CA MET A 362 -4.43 -14.11 12.21
C MET A 362 -5.27 -15.40 12.20
N TYR A 363 -6.59 -15.30 12.31
CA TYR A 363 -7.46 -16.46 12.21
C TYR A 363 -7.43 -17.10 10.82
N ALA A 364 -7.42 -16.31 9.75
CA ALA A 364 -7.36 -16.84 8.39
C ALA A 364 -6.08 -17.67 8.15
N ILE A 365 -4.93 -17.15 8.55
CA ILE A 365 -3.61 -17.79 8.40
C ILE A 365 -3.52 -19.05 9.27
N THR A 366 -3.89 -18.97 10.54
CA THR A 366 -3.83 -20.14 11.44
C THR A 366 -4.86 -21.20 11.04
N SER A 367 -6.04 -20.80 10.54
CA SER A 367 -7.04 -21.73 10.00
C SER A 367 -6.56 -22.42 8.73
N ALA A 368 -5.88 -21.70 7.82
CA ALA A 368 -5.25 -22.31 6.66
C ALA A 368 -4.25 -23.40 7.09
N LYS A 369 -3.46 -23.13 8.12
CA LYS A 369 -2.54 -24.15 8.64
C LYS A 369 -3.26 -25.35 9.28
N LEU A 370 -4.34 -25.11 10.02
CA LEU A 370 -5.18 -26.17 10.60
C LEU A 370 -5.90 -27.02 9.53
N ARG A 371 -6.16 -26.46 8.34
CA ARG A 371 -6.64 -27.22 7.17
C ARG A 371 -5.55 -28.11 6.53
N GLY A 372 -4.31 -28.05 7.00
CA GLY A 372 -3.20 -28.87 6.52
C GLY A 372 -2.34 -28.21 5.43
N LEU A 373 -2.57 -26.92 5.14
CA LEU A 373 -1.84 -26.22 4.08
C LEU A 373 -0.39 -25.93 4.48
N ASP A 374 0.44 -25.73 3.47
CA ASP A 374 1.76 -25.15 3.66
C ASP A 374 1.66 -23.62 3.78
N VAL A 375 1.87 -23.10 4.98
CA VAL A 375 1.74 -21.66 5.27
C VAL A 375 3.09 -21.09 5.66
N GLN A 376 3.52 -20.05 4.95
CA GLN A 376 4.86 -19.50 5.06
C GLN A 376 4.83 -17.97 5.15
N LEU A 377 5.69 -17.42 6.00
CA LEU A 377 5.84 -15.99 6.23
C LEU A 377 7.32 -15.60 6.08
N PHE A 378 7.60 -14.73 5.12
CA PHE A 378 8.90 -14.09 4.93
C PHE A 378 8.92 -12.69 5.54
N VAL A 379 9.93 -12.46 6.38
CA VAL A 379 10.13 -11.23 7.14
C VAL A 379 11.63 -10.99 7.31
N SER A 380 12.02 -9.77 7.68
CA SER A 380 13.44 -9.45 7.90
C SER A 380 13.96 -9.99 9.24
N GLU A 381 15.23 -10.44 9.29
CA GLU A 381 15.89 -10.84 10.54
C GLU A 381 16.02 -9.65 11.52
N LEU A 382 16.25 -8.45 10.98
CA LEU A 382 16.34 -7.20 11.73
C LEU A 382 15.35 -6.16 11.20
N GLY A 383 15.04 -5.13 11.99
CA GLY A 383 14.15 -4.04 11.60
C GLY A 383 14.85 -2.71 11.35
N ASP A 384 14.35 -1.95 10.40
CA ASP A 384 14.67 -0.52 10.23
C ASP A 384 13.92 0.35 11.26
N GLN A 385 12.70 -0.05 11.61
CA GLN A 385 11.83 0.58 12.61
C GLN A 385 11.68 -0.30 13.86
N GLY A 386 12.32 0.08 14.97
CA GLY A 386 12.42 -0.75 16.17
C GLY A 386 11.06 -1.12 16.78
N SER A 387 10.15 -0.16 16.91
CA SER A 387 8.82 -0.39 17.49
C SER A 387 7.98 -1.34 16.64
N VAL A 388 7.95 -1.13 15.32
CA VAL A 388 7.21 -1.97 14.35
C VAL A 388 7.79 -3.38 14.31
N TRP A 389 9.12 -3.51 14.31
CA TRP A 389 9.80 -4.80 14.34
C TRP A 389 9.47 -5.61 15.61
N HIS A 390 9.45 -4.97 16.77
CA HIS A 390 9.01 -5.60 18.02
C HIS A 390 7.52 -5.97 17.99
N ALA A 391 6.65 -5.09 17.47
CA ALA A 391 5.22 -5.38 17.34
C ALA A 391 4.95 -6.60 16.47
N GLN A 392 5.63 -6.71 15.32
CA GLN A 392 5.55 -7.87 14.44
C GLN A 392 6.02 -9.16 15.12
N ARG A 393 7.17 -9.14 15.79
CA ARG A 393 7.73 -10.30 16.51
C ARG A 393 6.76 -10.85 17.56
N SER A 394 5.90 -10.01 18.14
CA SER A 394 4.89 -10.43 19.11
C SER A 394 3.87 -11.46 18.56
N TYR A 395 3.73 -11.58 17.23
CA TYR A 395 2.84 -12.54 16.59
C TYR A 395 3.51 -13.89 16.28
N TYR A 396 4.85 -13.94 16.24
CA TYR A 396 5.60 -15.13 15.78
C TYR A 396 5.30 -16.35 16.63
N GLY A 397 5.27 -16.21 17.95
CA GLY A 397 5.01 -17.33 18.85
C GLY A 397 3.67 -18.02 18.59
N ALA A 398 2.62 -17.27 18.22
CA ALA A 398 1.32 -17.85 17.87
C ALA A 398 1.35 -18.58 16.52
N LEU A 399 2.01 -17.98 15.52
CA LEU A 399 2.16 -18.55 14.17
C LEU A 399 3.01 -19.83 14.20
N LEU A 400 4.15 -19.81 14.87
CA LEU A 400 5.06 -20.95 15.01
C LEU A 400 4.36 -22.12 15.73
N ARG A 401 3.58 -21.84 16.80
CA ARG A 401 2.78 -22.86 17.49
C ARG A 401 1.67 -23.44 16.61
N ALA A 402 1.10 -22.64 15.71
CA ALA A 402 0.15 -23.14 14.72
C ALA A 402 0.82 -24.00 13.63
N GLY A 403 2.15 -23.90 13.47
CA GLY A 403 2.93 -24.61 12.46
C GLY A 403 3.19 -23.81 11.17
N VAL A 404 3.02 -22.49 11.21
CA VAL A 404 3.43 -21.58 10.13
C VAL A 404 4.96 -21.53 10.09
N ARG A 405 5.54 -21.61 8.89
CA ARG A 405 6.99 -21.53 8.67
C ARG A 405 7.41 -20.08 8.52
N ILE A 406 8.25 -19.58 9.41
CA ILE A 406 8.73 -18.20 9.37
C ILE A 406 10.16 -18.18 8.84
N TRP A 407 10.39 -17.44 7.76
CA TRP A 407 11.68 -17.28 7.13
C TRP A 407 12.21 -15.86 7.37
N LEU A 408 13.42 -15.79 7.92
CA LEU A 408 14.13 -14.56 8.20
C LEU A 408 15.10 -14.25 7.06
N TYR A 409 14.84 -13.15 6.36
CA TYR A 409 15.74 -12.61 5.33
C TYR A 409 16.97 -11.97 5.98
N PRO A 410 18.19 -12.25 5.48
CA PRO A 410 19.41 -12.00 6.23
C PRO A 410 19.78 -10.52 6.33
N ALA A 411 20.37 -10.16 7.46
CA ALA A 411 21.07 -8.89 7.62
C ALA A 411 22.18 -8.69 6.56
N PRO A 412 22.48 -7.44 6.13
CA PRO A 412 21.90 -6.18 6.58
C PRO A 412 20.65 -5.75 5.77
N TYR A 413 20.11 -6.64 4.95
CA TYR A 413 18.99 -6.30 4.09
C TYR A 413 17.67 -6.29 4.85
N ILE A 414 16.82 -5.32 4.52
CA ILE A 414 15.43 -5.28 4.96
C ILE A 414 14.56 -5.73 3.79
N LEU A 415 13.98 -6.92 3.90
CA LEU A 415 13.00 -7.42 2.95
C LEU A 415 11.74 -6.56 3.02
N HIS A 416 11.62 -5.66 2.04
CA HIS A 416 10.56 -4.67 1.91
C HIS A 416 9.60 -4.98 0.75
N ALA A 417 9.84 -6.06 0.01
CA ALA A 417 8.84 -6.64 -0.88
C ALA A 417 7.52 -6.92 -0.14
N LYS A 418 6.38 -6.70 -0.81
CA LYS A 418 5.05 -7.01 -0.29
C LYS A 418 4.29 -7.83 -1.31
N HIS A 419 4.11 -9.11 -1.01
CA HIS A 419 3.36 -9.99 -1.87
C HIS A 419 2.73 -11.14 -1.09
N LEU A 420 1.65 -11.66 -1.66
CA LEU A 420 0.92 -12.84 -1.19
C LEU A 420 0.74 -13.76 -2.39
N SER A 421 0.99 -15.04 -2.24
CA SER A 421 0.70 -16.01 -3.28
C SER A 421 -0.08 -17.19 -2.71
N ILE A 422 -1.06 -17.65 -3.49
CA ILE A 422 -2.01 -18.70 -3.13
C ILE A 422 -1.87 -19.82 -4.14
N ASP A 423 -1.60 -21.03 -3.64
CA ASP A 423 -1.46 -22.23 -4.46
C ASP A 423 -0.46 -21.98 -5.60
N ASP A 424 -0.63 -22.61 -6.77
CA ASP A 424 0.14 -22.26 -7.96
C ASP A 424 -0.76 -21.54 -9.01
N ASP A 425 -1.73 -20.73 -8.53
CA ASP A 425 -2.78 -20.10 -9.35
C ASP A 425 -2.80 -18.56 -9.29
N VAL A 426 -2.70 -17.95 -8.09
CA VAL A 426 -2.82 -16.48 -7.92
C VAL A 426 -1.69 -15.90 -7.08
N ALA A 427 -1.18 -14.73 -7.49
CA ALA A 427 -0.29 -13.90 -6.70
C ALA A 427 -0.79 -12.45 -6.64
N VAL A 428 -0.52 -11.79 -5.52
CA VAL A 428 -0.77 -10.37 -5.28
C VAL A 428 0.55 -9.70 -4.99
N ILE A 429 0.85 -8.60 -5.68
CA ILE A 429 2.03 -7.76 -5.46
C ILE A 429 1.58 -6.29 -5.37
N GLY A 430 2.24 -5.49 -4.54
CA GLY A 430 1.95 -4.06 -4.51
C GLY A 430 2.64 -3.31 -3.38
N SER A 431 1.99 -2.24 -2.94
CA SER A 431 2.52 -1.34 -1.90
C SER A 431 2.02 -1.63 -0.48
N SER A 432 0.94 -2.40 -0.33
CA SER A 432 0.30 -2.69 0.95
C SER A 432 1.13 -3.64 1.79
N ASN A 433 1.45 -3.26 3.03
CA ASN A 433 1.88 -4.23 4.03
C ASN A 433 0.68 -5.05 4.52
N MET A 434 0.97 -6.10 5.29
CA MET A 434 -0.01 -6.79 6.13
C MET A 434 -0.02 -6.21 7.55
N ASP A 435 -0.38 -4.93 7.66
CA ASP A 435 -0.50 -4.22 8.93
C ASP A 435 -1.77 -3.34 9.01
N ILE A 436 -2.18 -3.00 10.23
CA ILE A 436 -3.38 -2.21 10.52
C ILE A 436 -3.37 -0.85 9.79
N ARG A 437 -2.19 -0.25 9.62
CA ARG A 437 -2.04 1.05 8.93
C ARG A 437 -2.34 0.94 7.45
N SER A 438 -1.79 -0.07 6.78
CA SER A 438 -2.03 -0.33 5.37
C SER A 438 -3.50 -0.68 5.13
N PHE A 439 -4.14 -1.36 6.07
CA PHE A 439 -5.56 -1.69 5.98
C PHE A 439 -6.50 -0.48 6.14
N ASN A 440 -6.11 0.56 6.89
CA ASN A 440 -7.05 1.62 7.31
C ASN A 440 -6.63 3.06 7.01
N LEU A 441 -5.33 3.36 7.07
CA LEU A 441 -4.81 4.73 7.11
C LEU A 441 -4.04 5.12 5.86
N ASN A 442 -3.36 4.17 5.23
CA ASN A 442 -2.54 4.45 4.06
C ASN A 442 -3.32 4.22 2.76
N TYR A 443 -3.13 5.09 1.78
CA TYR A 443 -3.46 4.72 0.40
C TYR A 443 -2.48 3.69 -0.11
N GLU A 444 -3.00 2.61 -0.68
CA GLU A 444 -2.21 1.52 -1.24
C GLU A 444 -2.75 1.13 -2.62
N ILE A 445 -1.92 0.43 -3.38
CA ILE A 445 -2.26 -0.21 -4.64
C ILE A 445 -1.78 -1.66 -4.60
N SER A 446 -2.68 -2.60 -4.84
CA SER A 446 -2.37 -4.02 -4.99
C SER A 446 -2.74 -4.49 -6.38
N LEU A 447 -1.92 -5.34 -6.97
CA LEU A 447 -2.18 -6.02 -8.24
C LEU A 447 -2.37 -7.51 -7.95
N MET A 448 -3.59 -8.02 -8.13
CA MET A 448 -3.86 -9.44 -8.16
C MET A 448 -3.68 -9.97 -9.58
N VAL A 449 -2.86 -11.00 -9.74
CA VAL A 449 -2.57 -11.65 -11.02
C VAL A 449 -2.88 -13.13 -10.90
N ARG A 450 -3.73 -13.63 -11.79
CA ARG A 450 -3.97 -15.06 -12.00
C ARG A 450 -3.26 -15.50 -13.27
N SER A 451 -2.20 -16.29 -13.10
CA SER A 451 -1.43 -16.89 -14.21
C SER A 451 -0.42 -17.88 -13.64
N ALA A 452 -0.40 -19.10 -14.19
CA ALA A 452 0.57 -20.11 -13.80
C ALA A 452 2.02 -19.66 -14.05
N SER A 453 2.30 -18.93 -15.14
CA SER A 453 3.66 -18.44 -15.43
C SER A 453 4.07 -17.36 -14.44
N PHE A 454 3.20 -16.39 -14.16
CA PHE A 454 3.49 -15.33 -13.20
C PHE A 454 3.69 -15.87 -11.79
N VAL A 455 2.89 -16.85 -11.38
CA VAL A 455 3.07 -17.51 -10.07
C VAL A 455 4.35 -18.33 -10.05
N ALA A 456 4.73 -19.01 -11.14
CA ALA A 456 6.02 -19.69 -11.22
C ALA A 456 7.20 -18.72 -11.06
N ASP A 457 7.15 -17.53 -11.67
CA ASP A 457 8.16 -16.49 -11.47
C ASP A 457 8.18 -15.99 -10.02
N MET A 458 7.01 -15.80 -9.41
CA MET A 458 6.90 -15.46 -7.98
C MET A 458 7.49 -16.55 -7.07
N ARG A 459 7.33 -17.84 -7.43
CA ARG A 459 7.94 -18.97 -6.70
C ARG A 459 9.47 -18.91 -6.78
N GLN A 460 10.05 -18.47 -7.90
CA GLN A 460 11.50 -18.28 -8.01
C GLN A 460 11.99 -17.15 -7.09
N VAL A 461 11.25 -16.03 -7.02
CA VAL A 461 11.54 -14.93 -6.08
C VAL A 461 11.54 -15.43 -4.63
N GLU A 462 10.48 -16.14 -4.25
CA GLU A 462 10.35 -16.72 -2.91
C GLU A 462 11.41 -17.78 -2.61
N GLN A 463 11.79 -18.60 -3.58
CA GLN A 463 12.88 -19.56 -3.43
C GLN A 463 14.21 -18.84 -3.20
N GLY A 464 14.49 -17.75 -3.92
CA GLY A 464 15.64 -16.90 -3.66
C GLY A 464 15.68 -16.36 -2.22
N TYR A 465 14.52 -16.03 -1.64
CA TYR A 465 14.44 -15.64 -0.23
C TYR A 465 14.73 -16.78 0.74
N ARG A 466 14.38 -18.03 0.41
CA ARG A 466 14.76 -19.22 1.20
C ARG A 466 16.24 -19.48 1.15
N ASP A 467 16.80 -19.41 -0.05
CA ASP A 467 18.20 -19.72 -0.31
C ASP A 467 19.12 -18.69 0.39
N ALA A 468 18.70 -17.42 0.41
CA ALA A 468 19.41 -16.36 1.12
C ALA A 468 19.13 -16.37 2.64
N GLY A 469 17.93 -16.73 3.04
CA GLY A 469 17.45 -16.62 4.42
C GLY A 469 17.64 -17.88 5.26
N ARG A 470 17.00 -17.86 6.43
CA ARG A 470 16.93 -19.02 7.33
C ARG A 470 15.54 -19.18 7.94
N GLU A 471 15.17 -20.39 8.29
CA GLU A 471 13.92 -20.65 9.01
C GLU A 471 14.09 -20.33 10.51
N LEU A 472 13.13 -19.62 11.09
CA LEU A 472 13.01 -19.40 12.53
C LEU A 472 12.19 -20.55 13.13
N THR A 473 12.80 -21.29 14.05
CA THR A 473 12.13 -22.44 14.69
C THR A 473 11.39 -22.03 15.97
N LEU A 474 10.36 -22.79 16.34
CA LEU A 474 9.69 -22.62 17.63
C LEU A 474 10.64 -22.83 18.82
N GLU A 475 11.61 -23.74 18.69
CA GLU A 475 12.63 -23.98 19.71
C GLU A 475 13.53 -22.76 19.92
N GLU A 476 14.00 -22.14 18.83
CA GLU A 476 14.76 -20.89 18.86
C GLU A 476 13.92 -19.77 19.51
N TRP A 477 12.66 -19.62 19.08
CA TRP A 477 11.76 -18.60 19.63
C TRP A 477 11.53 -18.76 21.14
N ASN A 478 11.36 -19.98 21.62
CA ASN A 478 11.15 -20.24 23.05
C ASN A 478 12.40 -20.00 23.92
N ARG A 479 13.59 -19.87 23.31
CA ARG A 479 14.84 -19.53 23.98
C ARG A 479 15.12 -18.03 24.03
N GLU A 480 14.32 -17.20 23.36
CA GLU A 480 14.50 -15.74 23.35
C GLU A 480 14.39 -15.16 24.77
N PRO A 481 15.26 -14.20 25.15
CA PRO A 481 15.22 -13.60 26.48
C PRO A 481 13.87 -12.95 26.79
N LEU A 482 13.39 -13.13 28.03
CA LEU A 482 12.13 -12.54 28.51
C LEU A 482 12.08 -11.01 28.37
N SER A 483 13.22 -10.33 28.48
CA SER A 483 13.31 -8.88 28.27
C SER A 483 12.93 -8.50 26.83
N ARG A 484 13.36 -9.28 25.84
CA ARG A 484 13.10 -9.01 24.43
C ARG A 484 11.64 -9.29 24.07
N THR A 485 11.08 -10.40 24.57
CA THR A 485 9.66 -10.73 24.37
C THR A 485 8.71 -9.82 25.15
N PHE A 486 9.15 -9.25 26.28
CA PHE A 486 8.42 -8.19 26.98
C PHE A 486 8.28 -6.94 26.10
N PHE A 487 9.37 -6.48 25.45
CA PHE A 487 9.29 -5.36 24.52
C PHE A 487 8.42 -5.66 23.30
N ASP A 488 8.45 -6.90 22.80
CA ASP A 488 7.53 -7.34 21.73
C ASP A 488 6.05 -7.16 22.16
N GLY A 489 5.72 -7.59 23.39
CA GLY A 489 4.38 -7.44 23.96
C GLY A 489 3.95 -5.99 24.15
N VAL A 490 4.84 -5.12 24.64
CA VAL A 490 4.56 -3.67 24.81
C VAL A 490 4.37 -3.00 23.44
N ALA A 491 5.22 -3.31 22.47
CA ALA A 491 5.12 -2.76 21.12
C ALA A 491 3.78 -3.14 20.46
N ARG A 492 3.29 -4.36 20.67
CA ARG A 492 1.97 -4.81 20.19
C ARG A 492 0.82 -3.91 20.64
N LEU A 493 0.86 -3.37 21.86
CA LEU A 493 -0.20 -2.49 22.38
C LEU A 493 -0.29 -1.16 21.62
N THR A 494 0.79 -0.77 20.94
CA THR A 494 0.84 0.44 20.13
C THR A 494 0.73 0.15 18.63
N SER A 495 0.49 -1.10 18.21
CA SER A 495 0.35 -1.52 16.81
C SER A 495 -0.69 -0.73 16.00
N ALA A 496 -1.76 -0.26 16.63
CA ALA A 496 -2.77 0.58 15.99
C ALA A 496 -2.31 2.04 15.79
N LEU A 497 -1.22 2.46 16.44
CA LEU A 497 -0.62 3.80 16.39
C LEU A 497 0.69 3.83 15.58
N GLN A 498 1.36 2.68 15.46
CA GLN A 498 2.66 2.50 14.83
C GLN A 498 2.54 2.35 13.33
#